data_AF-A0A820K9H2-F1
#
_entry.id   AF-A0A820K9H2-F1
#
_cell.length_a   1.000
_cell.length_b   1.000
_cell.length_c   1.000
_cell.angle_alpha   90.00
_cell.angle_beta   90.00
_cell.angle_gamma   90.00
#
_symmetry.space_group_name_H-M   'P 1'
#
loop_
_entity.id
_entity.type
_entity.pdbx_description
1 polymer ?
#
loop_
_entity_poly.entity_id
_entity_poly.type
_entity_poly.pdbx_seq_one_letter_code
_entity_poly.pdbx_strand_id
1 'polypeptide(L)'
;RLNTTWFQYIKTITNFHVYDPNSSELKNVLKHLQHGTISEANEMSQGTQIKLLLELPNGFQGLLKPYRVPRNYQTQPDHFYFSDVERHHAEIAAFHVDKVLGFNRVPPLIGRFFNITSDIREKATAELAKTFFISPGK
;
A
#
# COMPACT_ATOMS: atom_id res chain seq x y z
N ARG A 1 -6.46 -9.74 -22.84
CA ARG A 1 -6.42 -9.04 -21.53
C ARG A 1 -6.63 -9.98 -20.32
N LEU A 2 -6.44 -11.31 -20.40
CA LEU A 2 -7.05 -12.25 -19.43
C LEU A 2 -6.10 -13.10 -18.55
N ASN A 3 -4.83 -12.73 -18.34
CA ASN A 3 -3.95 -13.52 -17.46
C ASN A 3 -2.93 -12.67 -16.67
N THR A 4 -3.40 -11.68 -15.91
CA THR A 4 -2.52 -10.90 -15.03
C THR A 4 -2.35 -11.60 -13.68
N THR A 5 -1.24 -11.32 -12.99
CA THR A 5 -1.00 -11.85 -11.63
C THR A 5 -2.12 -11.48 -10.67
N TRP A 6 -2.67 -10.26 -10.76
CA TRP A 6 -3.80 -9.85 -9.95
C TRP A 6 -5.03 -10.70 -10.19
N PHE A 7 -5.35 -10.96 -11.46
CA PHE A 7 -6.52 -11.75 -11.81
C PHE A 7 -6.41 -13.20 -11.35
N GLN A 8 -5.22 -13.79 -11.42
CA GLN A 8 -4.97 -15.13 -10.88
C GLN A 8 -5.12 -15.16 -9.36
N TYR A 9 -4.62 -14.14 -8.67
CA TYR A 9 -4.84 -14.01 -7.23
C TYR A 9 -6.32 -13.88 -6.85
N ILE A 10 -7.08 -13.02 -7.52
CA ILE A 10 -8.51 -12.84 -7.21
C ILE A 10 -9.28 -14.17 -7.31
N LYS A 11 -8.94 -15.05 -8.26
CA LYS A 11 -9.57 -16.37 -8.40
C LYS A 11 -9.32 -17.30 -7.21
N THR A 12 -8.28 -17.04 -6.42
CA THR A 12 -7.97 -17.84 -5.21
C THR A 12 -8.78 -17.40 -3.99
N ILE A 13 -9.46 -16.25 -4.05
CA ILE A 13 -10.29 -15.78 -2.94
C ILE A 13 -11.51 -16.70 -2.79
N THR A 14 -11.78 -17.12 -1.55
CA THR A 14 -12.93 -17.98 -1.21
C THR A 14 -13.81 -17.33 -0.15
N ASN A 15 -14.93 -17.97 0.17
CA ASN A 15 -15.78 -17.54 1.29
C ASN A 15 -15.11 -17.69 2.67
N PHE A 16 -13.96 -18.37 2.75
CA PHE A 16 -13.29 -18.68 4.02
C PHE A 16 -12.00 -17.90 4.25
N HIS A 17 -11.28 -17.55 3.18
CA HIS A 17 -10.01 -16.84 3.24
C HIS A 17 -9.81 -15.93 2.01
N VAL A 18 -9.06 -14.85 2.23
CA VAL A 18 -8.66 -13.89 1.18
C VAL A 18 -7.41 -14.40 0.45
N TYR A 19 -6.60 -15.26 1.06
CA TYR A 19 -5.44 -15.88 0.43
C TYR A 19 -5.10 -17.23 1.08
N ASP A 20 -4.45 -18.12 0.33
CA ASP A 20 -3.73 -19.26 0.89
C ASP A 20 -2.29 -18.83 1.22
N PRO A 21 -1.81 -18.98 2.47
CA PRO A 21 -0.48 -18.54 2.91
C PRO A 21 0.69 -19.20 2.16
N ASN A 22 0.45 -20.35 1.53
CA ASN A 22 1.45 -21.16 0.81
C ASN A 22 1.36 -21.02 -0.72
N SER A 23 0.33 -20.35 -1.23
CA SER A 23 0.07 -20.26 -2.66
C SER A 23 1.16 -19.47 -3.40
N SER A 24 1.35 -19.82 -4.68
CA SER A 24 2.27 -19.12 -5.55
C SER A 24 1.72 -17.76 -5.99
N GLU A 25 0.40 -17.65 -6.05
CA GLU A 25 -0.38 -16.48 -6.44
C GLU A 25 -0.16 -15.34 -5.43
N LEU A 26 -0.22 -15.64 -4.13
CA LEU A 26 0.11 -14.68 -3.07
C LEU A 26 1.55 -14.17 -3.22
N LYS A 27 2.51 -15.09 -3.39
CA LYS A 27 3.93 -14.74 -3.57
C LYS A 27 4.13 -13.84 -4.78
N ASN A 28 3.44 -14.13 -5.88
CA ASN A 28 3.51 -13.35 -7.11
C ASN A 28 2.92 -11.94 -6.93
N VAL A 29 1.79 -11.80 -6.22
CA VAL A 29 1.20 -10.48 -5.90
C VAL A 29 2.15 -9.66 -5.02
N LEU A 30 2.68 -10.24 -3.94
CA LEU A 30 3.62 -9.54 -3.05
C LEU A 30 4.88 -9.09 -3.81
N LYS A 31 5.40 -9.93 -4.71
CA LYS A 31 6.53 -9.58 -5.59
C LYS A 31 6.22 -8.41 -6.53
N HIS A 32 5.02 -8.38 -7.11
CA HIS A 32 4.59 -7.26 -7.95
C HIS A 32 4.41 -5.97 -7.15
N LEU A 33 3.84 -6.03 -5.95
CA LEU A 33 3.75 -4.86 -5.07
C LEU A 33 5.15 -4.31 -4.72
N GLN A 34 6.11 -5.21 -4.46
CA GLN A 34 7.47 -4.84 -4.06
C GLN A 34 8.32 -4.27 -5.21
N HIS A 35 8.19 -4.80 -6.42
CA HIS A 35 9.11 -4.51 -7.52
C HIS A 35 8.47 -3.96 -8.79
N GLY A 36 7.14 -3.98 -8.90
CA GLY A 36 6.45 -3.50 -10.08
C GLY A 36 6.73 -2.03 -10.34
N THR A 37 6.97 -1.67 -11.60
CA THR A 37 7.13 -0.27 -11.99
C THR A 37 5.81 0.49 -11.78
N ILE A 38 5.90 1.76 -11.40
CA ILE A 38 4.72 2.61 -11.24
C ILE A 38 4.48 3.32 -12.57
N SER A 39 3.29 3.14 -13.14
CA SER A 39 2.87 3.81 -14.37
C SER A 39 2.16 5.13 -14.08
N GLU A 40 1.38 5.19 -13.00
CA GLU A 40 0.66 6.39 -12.57
C GLU A 40 0.51 6.39 -11.04
N ALA A 41 0.50 7.58 -10.43
CA ALA A 41 0.22 7.80 -9.03
C ALA A 41 -0.88 8.87 -8.90
N ASN A 42 -1.96 8.55 -8.19
CA ASN A 42 -3.07 9.47 -7.98
C ASN A 42 -3.39 9.60 -6.48
N GLU A 43 -3.82 10.77 -6.04
CA GLU A 43 -4.36 10.95 -4.69
C GLU A 43 -5.78 10.38 -4.64
N MET A 44 -6.05 9.54 -3.64
CA MET A 44 -7.42 9.11 -3.37
C MET A 44 -8.14 10.21 -2.60
N SER A 45 -9.09 10.86 -3.27
CA SER A 45 -9.94 11.91 -2.66
C SER A 45 -10.87 11.41 -1.54
N GLN A 46 -11.01 10.09 -1.39
CA GLN A 46 -11.81 9.48 -0.32
C GLN A 46 -10.94 9.10 0.89
N GLY A 47 -11.25 9.69 2.05
CA GLY A 47 -10.63 9.37 3.33
C GLY A 47 -10.35 10.60 4.18
N THR A 48 -9.75 10.39 5.35
CA THR A 48 -9.34 11.47 6.28
C THR A 48 -7.84 11.74 6.26
N GLN A 49 -7.04 10.82 5.72
CA GLN A 49 -5.59 10.91 5.67
C GLN A 49 -5.09 10.57 4.26
N ILE A 50 -3.89 11.05 3.93
CA ILE A 50 -3.29 10.87 2.61
C ILE A 50 -3.13 9.39 2.25
N LYS A 51 -3.64 9.02 1.07
CA LYS A 51 -3.50 7.71 0.45
C LYS A 51 -3.32 7.90 -1.04
N LEU A 52 -2.35 7.21 -1.62
CA LEU A 52 -2.13 7.24 -3.06
C LEU A 52 -2.59 5.93 -3.68
N LEU A 53 -3.34 6.00 -4.78
CA LEU A 53 -3.59 4.87 -5.66
C LEU A 53 -2.45 4.82 -6.68
N LEU A 54 -1.70 3.73 -6.67
CA LEU A 54 -0.61 3.50 -7.63
C LEU A 54 -1.10 2.52 -8.69
N GLU A 55 -0.96 2.91 -9.95
CA GLU A 55 -1.11 2.01 -11.07
C GLU A 55 0.22 1.35 -11.41
N LEU A 56 0.16 0.03 -11.61
CA LEU A 56 1.24 -0.80 -12.09
C LEU A 56 0.86 -1.37 -13.46
N PRO A 57 1.83 -1.84 -14.27
CA PRO A 57 1.57 -2.43 -15.57
C PRO A 57 0.45 -3.46 -15.57
N ASN A 58 -0.31 -3.48 -16.66
CA ASN A 58 -1.44 -4.39 -16.89
C ASN A 58 -2.64 -4.18 -15.95
N GLY A 59 -2.83 -2.95 -15.43
CA GLY A 59 -3.99 -2.57 -14.63
C GLY A 59 -3.99 -3.14 -13.22
N PHE A 60 -2.83 -3.59 -12.73
CA PHE A 60 -2.65 -3.91 -11.31
C PHE A 60 -2.63 -2.59 -10.54
N GLN A 61 -3.34 -2.50 -9.41
CA GLN A 61 -3.35 -1.30 -8.58
C GLN A 61 -2.90 -1.63 -7.16
N GLY A 62 -2.17 -0.71 -6.55
CA GLY A 62 -1.71 -0.79 -5.17
C GLY A 62 -2.10 0.47 -4.39
N LEU A 63 -2.55 0.28 -3.14
CA LEU A 63 -2.79 1.40 -2.22
C LEU A 63 -1.52 1.71 -1.44
N LEU A 64 -1.02 2.93 -1.56
CA LEU A 64 0.13 3.42 -0.81
C LEU A 64 -0.33 4.31 0.35
N LYS A 65 0.05 3.91 1.57
CA LYS A 65 0.04 4.75 2.77
C LYS A 65 1.48 5.17 3.09
N PRO A 66 1.82 6.47 3.05
CA PRO A 66 3.21 6.90 3.19
C PRO A 66 3.74 6.75 4.62
N TYR A 67 5.06 6.67 4.74
CA TYR A 67 5.75 6.78 6.02
C TYR A 67 5.58 8.20 6.58
N ARG A 68 5.05 8.32 7.80
CA ARG A 68 4.84 9.62 8.47
C ARG A 68 5.58 9.74 9.81
N VAL A 69 5.63 8.66 10.58
CA VAL A 69 6.24 8.63 11.92
C VAL A 69 7.21 7.45 12.07
N PRO A 70 8.27 7.60 12.90
CA PRO A 70 9.22 6.53 13.15
C PRO A 70 8.62 5.38 13.95
N ARG A 71 9.31 4.23 13.94
CA ARG A 71 8.82 2.99 14.58
C ARG A 71 8.66 3.10 16.09
N ASN A 72 9.44 3.97 16.73
CA ASN A 72 9.37 4.25 18.17
C ASN A 72 8.39 5.37 18.52
N TYR A 73 7.73 6.00 17.55
CA TYR A 73 6.69 6.98 17.82
C TYR A 73 5.52 6.32 18.56
N GLN A 74 5.05 6.98 19.60
CA GLN A 74 3.84 6.61 20.33
C GLN A 74 2.83 7.75 20.21
N THR A 75 1.56 7.39 20.05
CA THR A 75 0.45 8.33 20.09
C THR A 75 0.45 9.02 21.45
N GLN A 76 0.31 10.34 21.47
CA GLN A 76 0.34 11.10 22.71
C GLN A 76 -0.86 10.75 23.59
N PRO A 77 -0.73 10.73 24.93
CA PRO A 77 -1.83 10.33 25.82
C PRO A 77 -3.08 11.21 25.74
N ASP A 78 -2.92 12.46 25.30
CA ASP A 78 -3.99 13.45 25.10
C ASP A 78 -4.62 13.38 23.69
N HIS A 79 -4.09 12.55 22.79
CA HIS A 79 -4.68 12.32 21.48
C HIS A 79 -5.83 11.30 21.56
N PHE A 80 -7.02 11.73 21.17
CA PHE A 80 -8.13 10.81 20.93
C PHE A 80 -7.88 9.92 19.70
N TYR A 81 -8.57 8.78 19.62
CA TYR A 81 -8.39 7.81 18.53
C TYR A 81 -8.64 8.40 17.13
N PHE A 82 -9.51 9.40 16.99
CA PHE A 82 -9.80 10.07 15.71
C PHE A 82 -8.73 11.12 15.32
N SER A 83 -7.87 11.51 16.26
CA SER A 83 -6.72 12.39 16.02
C SER A 83 -5.44 11.61 15.71
N ASP A 84 -5.47 10.28 15.83
CA ASP A 84 -4.30 9.43 15.60
C ASP A 84 -3.91 9.41 14.12
N VAL A 85 -2.61 9.40 13.87
CA VAL A 85 -2.07 9.32 12.50
C VAL A 85 -1.98 7.86 12.06
N GLU A 86 -2.40 7.57 10.82
CA GLU A 86 -2.22 6.25 10.25
C GLU A 86 -0.72 5.92 10.13
N ARG A 87 -0.36 4.69 10.51
CA ARG A 87 1.01 4.17 10.47
C ARG A 87 1.09 3.08 9.40
N HIS A 88 1.78 3.32 8.28
CA HIS A 88 1.98 2.29 7.23
C HIS A 88 2.50 0.94 7.77
N HIS A 89 3.33 0.97 8.82
CA HIS A 89 3.87 -0.25 9.42
C HIS A 89 2.86 -1.02 10.28
N ALA A 90 1.81 -0.37 10.77
CA ALA A 90 0.71 -1.06 11.45
C ALA A 90 -0.07 -1.93 10.47
N GLU A 91 -0.29 -1.47 9.23
CA GLU A 91 -0.90 -2.29 8.18
C GLU A 91 -0.05 -3.53 7.86
N ILE A 92 1.27 -3.34 7.72
CA ILE A 92 2.22 -4.43 7.44
C ILE A 92 2.19 -5.44 8.57
N ALA A 93 2.25 -4.98 9.82
CA ALA A 93 2.18 -5.84 10.98
C ALA A 93 0.83 -6.59 11.04
N ALA A 94 -0.30 -5.91 10.78
CA ALA A 94 -1.62 -6.52 10.79
C ALA A 94 -1.75 -7.66 9.78
N PHE A 95 -1.24 -7.49 8.56
CA PHE A 95 -1.20 -8.56 7.55
C PHE A 95 -0.41 -9.79 8.03
N HIS A 96 0.77 -9.58 8.62
CA HIS A 96 1.57 -10.69 9.12
C HIS A 96 0.98 -11.36 10.36
N VAL A 97 0.38 -10.60 11.28
CA VAL A 97 -0.32 -11.14 12.45
C VAL A 97 -1.56 -11.94 12.03
N ASP A 98 -2.36 -11.44 11.07
CA ASP A 98 -3.49 -12.15 10.46
C ASP A 98 -3.05 -13.51 9.88
N LYS A 99 -1.91 -13.55 9.19
CA LYS A 99 -1.31 -14.78 8.65
C LYS A 99 -0.88 -15.75 9.75
N VAL A 100 -0.17 -15.27 10.78
CA VAL A 100 0.34 -16.10 11.89
C VAL A 100 -0.80 -16.70 12.70
N LEU A 101 -1.89 -15.95 12.89
CA LEU A 101 -3.09 -16.41 13.60
C LEU A 101 -3.98 -17.31 12.73
N GLY A 102 -3.63 -17.52 11.46
CA GLY A 102 -4.37 -18.40 10.54
C GLY A 102 -5.71 -17.83 10.07
N PHE A 103 -5.96 -16.53 10.27
CA PHE A 103 -7.18 -15.89 9.79
C PHE A 103 -7.18 -15.77 8.27
N ASN A 104 -6.05 -15.33 7.69
CA ASN A 104 -5.87 -15.13 6.25
C ASN A 104 -6.96 -14.26 5.60
N ARG A 105 -7.31 -13.13 6.23
CA ARG A 105 -8.40 -12.23 5.79
C ARG A 105 -7.95 -10.82 5.45
N VAL A 106 -6.71 -10.45 5.78
CA VAL A 106 -6.17 -9.13 5.43
C VAL A 106 -5.66 -9.18 3.98
N PRO A 107 -6.02 -8.23 3.10
CA PRO A 107 -5.47 -8.19 1.75
C PRO A 107 -3.94 -8.14 1.73
N PRO A 108 -3.28 -8.78 0.74
CA PRO A 108 -1.82 -8.79 0.64
C PRO A 108 -1.25 -7.39 0.54
N LEU A 109 -0.28 -7.09 1.39
CA LEU A 109 0.41 -5.81 1.39
C LEU A 109 1.86 -5.98 1.85
N ILE A 110 2.73 -5.04 1.46
CA ILE A 110 4.17 -5.11 1.73
C ILE A 110 4.76 -3.71 1.90
N GLY A 111 5.84 -3.62 2.67
CA GLY A 111 6.66 -2.41 2.73
C GLY A 111 7.51 -2.23 1.48
N ARG A 112 7.56 -1.02 0.95
CA ARG A 112 8.38 -0.67 -0.21
C ARG A 112 8.99 0.72 -0.05
N PHE A 113 10.26 0.84 -0.41
CA PHE A 113 10.90 2.14 -0.60
C PHE A 113 10.63 2.64 -2.02
N PHE A 114 10.24 3.91 -2.12
CA PHE A 114 9.99 4.59 -3.38
C PHE A 114 10.98 5.74 -3.53
N ASN A 115 11.53 5.89 -4.72
CA ASN A 115 12.15 7.15 -5.09
C ASN A 115 11.03 8.15 -5.37
N ILE A 116 10.88 9.15 -4.49
CA ILE A 116 9.78 10.12 -4.57
C ILE A 116 9.78 10.89 -5.90
N THR A 117 10.94 11.12 -6.50
CA THR A 117 11.02 11.80 -7.80
C THR A 117 10.56 10.89 -8.93
N SER A 118 11.23 9.75 -9.15
CA SER A 118 11.00 8.91 -10.34
C SER A 118 9.77 8.03 -10.23
N ASP A 119 9.47 7.52 -9.03
CA ASP A 119 8.40 6.54 -8.84
C ASP A 119 7.04 7.19 -8.56
N ILE A 120 7.04 8.42 -8.01
CA ILE A 120 5.82 9.11 -7.58
C ILE A 120 5.62 10.43 -8.34
N ARG A 121 6.50 11.43 -8.16
CA ARG A 121 6.29 12.79 -8.71
C ARG A 121 6.18 12.80 -10.23
N GLU A 122 7.07 12.10 -10.93
CA GLU A 122 7.06 12.00 -12.40
C GLU A 122 5.89 11.15 -12.94
N LYS A 123 5.22 10.40 -12.07
CA LYS A 123 4.06 9.55 -12.39
C LYS A 123 2.75 10.13 -11.86
N ALA A 124 2.80 11.29 -11.20
CA ALA A 124 1.66 11.86 -10.52
C ALA A 124 0.63 12.42 -11.51
N THR A 125 -0.66 12.29 -11.17
CA THR A 125 -1.72 13.04 -11.85
C THR A 125 -1.49 14.56 -11.70
N ALA A 126 -2.08 15.35 -12.60
CA ALA A 126 -1.86 16.80 -12.63
C ALA A 126 -2.17 17.48 -11.28
N GLU A 127 -3.19 17.02 -10.56
CA GLU A 127 -3.55 17.57 -9.24
C GLU A 127 -2.53 17.19 -8.16
N LEU A 128 -2.14 15.91 -8.09
CA LEU A 128 -1.13 15.45 -7.14
C LEU A 128 0.23 16.11 -7.41
N ALA A 129 0.63 16.25 -8.68
CA ALA A 129 1.91 16.82 -9.08
C ALA A 129 2.14 18.26 -8.57
N LYS A 130 1.08 19.07 -8.51
CA LYS A 130 1.13 20.47 -8.03
C LYS A 130 1.42 20.59 -6.54
N THR A 131 1.24 19.51 -5.76
CA THR A 131 1.41 19.52 -4.31
C THR A 131 2.85 19.28 -3.86
N PHE A 132 3.75 18.88 -4.78
CA PHE A 132 5.16 18.65 -4.45
C PHE A 132 5.93 19.96 -4.33
N PHE A 133 6.75 20.06 -3.30
CA PHE A 133 7.67 21.17 -3.08
C PHE A 133 8.96 20.69 -2.42
N ILE A 134 10.00 21.52 -2.46
CA ILE A 134 11.28 21.27 -1.79
C ILE A 134 11.25 22.03 -0.46
N SER A 135 11.42 21.31 0.66
CA SER A 135 11.47 21.95 1.98
C SER A 135 12.76 22.77 2.14
N PRO A 136 12.79 23.80 3.01
CA PRO A 136 14.02 24.54 3.32
C PRO A 136 15.11 23.71 4.03
N GLY A 137 14.78 22.49 4.49
CA GLY A 137 15.73 21.60 5.16
C GLY A 137 16.84 21.16 4.22
N LYS A 138 18.08 21.25 4.71
CA LYS A 138 19.26 20.68 4.04
C LYS A 138 19.29 19.17 4.16
#